data_AF-A0A8J2SXD5-F1
#
_entry.id   AF-A0A8J2SXD5-F1
#
_cell.length_a   1.000
_cell.length_b   1.000
_cell.length_c   1.000
_cell.angle_alpha   90.00
_cell.angle_beta   90.00
_cell.angle_gamma   90.00
#
_symmetry.space_group_name_H-M   'P 1'
#
loop_
_entity.id
_entity.type
_entity.pdbx_description
1 polymer ?
#
loop_
_entity_poly.entity_id
_entity_poly.type
_entity_poly.pdbx_seq_one_letter_code
_entity_poly.pdbx_strand_id
1 'polypeptide(L)'
;MARSRGASFAWLLRLFLAGAAVATLGLLYTTHAQHAVNDAPLAAEPPKPKAPLKKPDAASGCPAQGCPPRFWAPVSIAGVEHGDPRVSLCKLAFDTYWRDPSKTPMFRDLASASRCGRGRAGTLNTLYEDMRKKNIKPVKPSGFVFHESRVGSTLVANMLAAVPTNIVYSESAPPPAVLNHCRSCSKQRKTDILQKLIALMGASPTNYHTHLFFKFQSATVPNIRSLLDAFPETPWLFVYRDPVQTMMSHFKNGVGNGPCLRQRRSPPPATIKILKAESAAKASRTSPENYCAAHLAMLTSSALDADGSSDRGLLVDYASMPGALEAYVFPKHFGLSLAPEDALRTHAASSVYSKARGGRKAGAWESDNEKKERAATPAIKSAAATYLQPTFERARQATLSRTGGDDLVHFRDFAP
;
A
#
# COMPACT_ATOMS: atom_id res chain seq x y z
N MET A 1 24.06 -28.70 76.46
CA MET A 1 23.78 -29.95 75.74
C MET A 1 22.28 -30.19 75.71
N ALA A 2 21.61 -29.92 74.58
CA ALA A 2 20.30 -30.49 74.20
C ALA A 2 19.79 -29.85 72.89
N ARG A 3 19.31 -30.74 71.98
CA ARG A 3 18.37 -30.53 70.84
C ARG A 3 18.87 -29.67 69.66
N SER A 4 18.61 -29.98 68.38
CA SER A 4 17.57 -30.80 67.75
C SER A 4 18.04 -31.39 66.41
N ARG A 5 17.47 -32.55 66.04
CA ARG A 5 17.50 -33.14 64.69
C ARG A 5 16.27 -32.61 63.93
N GLY A 6 16.45 -32.27 62.65
CA GLY A 6 15.33 -32.17 61.69
C GLY A 6 15.47 -31.06 60.67
N ALA A 7 15.96 -31.40 59.46
CA ALA A 7 15.56 -30.80 58.18
C ALA A 7 16.52 -31.26 57.07
N SER A 8 16.34 -32.47 56.53
CA SER A 8 16.99 -32.84 55.25
C SER A 8 16.14 -33.77 54.37
N PHE A 9 14.81 -33.76 54.55
CA PHE A 9 13.90 -34.59 53.77
C PHE A 9 12.84 -33.80 52.98
N ALA A 10 12.71 -32.48 53.22
CA ALA A 10 11.69 -31.64 52.59
C ALA A 10 12.10 -31.04 51.23
N TRP A 11 13.40 -31.04 50.89
CA TRP A 11 13.90 -30.43 49.65
C TRP A 11 13.92 -31.41 48.47
N LEU A 12 14.19 -32.70 48.73
CA LEU A 12 14.17 -33.74 47.70
C LEU A 12 12.76 -34.12 47.23
N LEU A 13 11.73 -33.92 48.07
CA LEU A 13 10.34 -34.23 47.72
C LEU A 13 9.70 -33.16 46.80
N ARG A 14 10.19 -31.91 46.79
CA ARG A 14 9.67 -30.85 45.92
C ARG A 14 10.16 -30.94 44.46
N LEU A 15 11.32 -31.54 44.23
CA LEU A 15 11.83 -31.78 42.86
C LEU A 15 11.16 -32.97 42.16
N PHE A 16 10.74 -34.00 42.91
CA PHE A 16 10.02 -35.14 42.34
C PHE A 16 8.56 -34.83 41.98
N LEU A 17 7.88 -33.96 42.74
CA LEU A 17 6.50 -33.56 42.44
C LEU A 17 6.38 -32.60 41.26
N ALA A 18 7.40 -31.79 40.97
CA ALA A 18 7.42 -30.92 39.78
C ALA A 18 7.71 -31.70 38.48
N GLY A 19 8.51 -32.77 38.53
CA GLY A 19 8.79 -33.64 37.38
C GLY A 19 7.61 -34.53 36.97
N ALA A 20 6.80 -35.00 37.93
CA ALA A 20 5.63 -35.83 37.65
C ALA A 20 4.46 -35.03 37.04
N ALA A 21 4.27 -33.76 37.42
CA ALA A 21 3.20 -32.93 36.86
C ALA A 21 3.41 -32.60 35.37
N VAL A 22 4.65 -32.48 34.90
CA VAL A 22 4.97 -32.19 33.49
C VAL A 22 4.83 -33.45 32.61
N ALA A 23 5.11 -34.64 33.15
CA ALA A 23 4.92 -35.90 32.42
C ALA A 23 3.44 -36.32 32.29
N THR A 24 2.59 -35.93 33.25
CA THR A 24 1.15 -36.31 33.23
C THR A 24 0.31 -35.39 32.33
N LEU A 25 0.70 -34.12 32.12
CA LEU A 25 0.07 -33.26 31.11
C LEU A 25 0.46 -33.63 29.67
N GLY A 26 1.65 -34.22 29.45
CA GLY A 26 2.11 -34.66 28.14
C GLY A 26 1.43 -35.93 27.60
N LEU A 27 0.94 -36.81 28.47
CA LEU A 27 0.25 -38.06 28.07
C LEU A 27 -1.28 -37.93 27.91
N LEU A 28 -1.91 -36.92 28.52
CA LEU A 28 -3.35 -36.64 28.33
C LEU A 28 -3.63 -35.89 27.03
N TYR A 29 -2.67 -35.12 26.51
CA TYR A 29 -2.80 -34.43 25.22
C TYR A 29 -2.54 -35.31 23.99
N THR A 30 -1.90 -36.48 24.16
CA THR A 30 -1.50 -37.34 23.04
C THR A 30 -2.47 -38.49 22.76
N THR A 31 -3.43 -38.76 23.65
CA THR A 31 -4.40 -39.87 23.47
C THR A 31 -5.81 -39.42 23.06
N HIS A 32 -6.14 -38.13 23.16
CA HIS A 32 -7.41 -37.59 22.62
C HIS A 32 -7.32 -37.09 21.16
N ALA A 33 -6.11 -37.06 20.57
CA ALA A 33 -5.90 -36.56 19.22
C ALA A 33 -6.04 -37.63 18.10
N GLN A 34 -6.21 -38.91 18.44
CA GLN A 34 -6.18 -40.02 17.46
C GLN A 34 -7.50 -40.77 17.26
N HIS A 35 -8.58 -40.42 17.96
CA HIS A 35 -9.90 -41.02 17.74
C HIS A 35 -11.02 -40.05 17.30
N ALA A 36 -10.71 -38.77 17.08
CA ALA A 36 -11.70 -37.78 16.61
C ALA A 36 -11.59 -37.45 15.09
N VAL A 37 -11.03 -38.34 14.27
CA VAL A 37 -10.75 -38.07 12.85
C VAL A 37 -11.80 -38.64 11.89
N ASN A 38 -12.76 -39.46 12.34
CA ASN A 38 -13.67 -40.17 11.41
C ASN A 38 -15.17 -39.83 11.48
N ASP A 39 -15.63 -38.88 12.31
CA ASP A 39 -17.06 -38.49 12.36
C ASP A 39 -17.28 -36.97 12.44
N ALA A 40 -16.47 -36.19 11.72
CA ALA A 40 -16.80 -34.79 11.49
C ALA A 40 -17.85 -34.72 10.36
N PRO A 41 -19.02 -34.07 10.57
CA PRO A 41 -19.95 -33.83 9.47
C PRO A 41 -19.21 -33.01 8.41
N LEU A 42 -19.27 -33.48 7.16
CA LEU A 42 -18.79 -32.77 5.98
C LEU A 42 -19.14 -31.28 6.14
N ALA A 43 -18.12 -30.45 6.39
CA ALA A 43 -18.28 -29.02 6.48
C ALA A 43 -19.01 -28.59 5.21
N ALA A 44 -20.21 -28.01 5.36
CA ALA A 44 -20.96 -27.48 4.26
C ALA A 44 -20.03 -26.56 3.46
N GLU A 45 -20.01 -26.73 2.13
CA GLU A 45 -19.28 -25.83 1.24
C GLU A 45 -19.56 -24.37 1.68
N PRO A 46 -18.53 -23.52 1.80
CA PRO A 46 -18.75 -22.11 2.09
C PRO A 46 -19.78 -21.59 1.07
N PRO A 47 -20.80 -20.82 1.51
CA PRO A 47 -21.84 -20.37 0.61
C PRO A 47 -21.20 -19.66 -0.56
N LYS A 48 -21.46 -20.14 -1.79
CA LYS A 48 -20.99 -19.51 -3.02
C LYS A 48 -21.22 -17.99 -2.90
N PRO A 49 -20.21 -17.15 -3.23
CA PRO A 49 -20.29 -15.73 -3.01
C PRO A 49 -21.61 -15.20 -3.59
N LYS A 50 -22.39 -14.53 -2.74
CA LYS A 50 -23.59 -13.81 -3.18
C LYS A 50 -23.18 -13.01 -4.41
N ALA A 51 -23.99 -13.12 -5.49
CA ALA A 51 -23.71 -12.50 -6.77
C ALA A 51 -23.11 -11.09 -6.57
N PRO A 52 -22.06 -10.71 -7.31
CA PRO A 52 -21.36 -9.44 -7.10
C PRO A 52 -22.41 -8.32 -7.00
N LEU A 53 -22.37 -7.58 -5.89
CA LEU A 53 -23.28 -6.45 -5.67
C LEU A 53 -23.26 -5.61 -6.94
N LYS A 54 -24.40 -5.55 -7.63
CA LYS A 54 -24.51 -4.79 -8.87
C LYS A 54 -24.07 -3.38 -8.55
N LYS A 55 -23.04 -2.92 -9.26
CA LYS A 55 -22.63 -1.52 -9.25
C LYS A 55 -23.90 -0.68 -9.39
N PRO A 56 -24.14 0.33 -8.53
CA PRO A 56 -25.21 1.28 -8.76
C PRO A 56 -25.11 1.74 -10.21
N ASP A 57 -26.22 1.71 -10.96
CA ASP A 57 -26.19 1.92 -12.40
C ASP A 57 -25.28 3.11 -12.75
N ALA A 58 -24.43 2.94 -13.76
CA ALA A 58 -23.63 4.06 -14.28
C ALA A 58 -24.51 5.22 -14.78
N ALA A 59 -25.82 4.96 -14.96
CA ALA A 59 -26.89 5.90 -15.26
C ALA A 59 -27.41 6.69 -14.04
N SER A 60 -27.05 6.30 -12.81
CA SER A 60 -27.26 7.17 -11.65
C SER A 60 -26.44 8.44 -11.88
N GLY A 61 -27.11 9.59 -11.82
CA GLY A 61 -26.60 10.89 -12.23
C GLY A 61 -25.39 11.35 -11.43
N CYS A 62 -25.37 12.61 -11.04
CA CYS A 62 -24.42 13.06 -10.04
C CYS A 62 -24.89 12.61 -8.64
N PRO A 63 -23.99 12.48 -7.64
CA PRO A 63 -24.39 12.47 -6.24
C PRO A 63 -25.33 13.64 -5.90
N ALA A 64 -26.05 13.57 -4.78
CA ALA A 64 -26.98 14.63 -4.36
C ALA A 64 -26.29 16.01 -4.26
N GLN A 65 -25.01 16.05 -3.87
CA GLN A 65 -24.19 17.27 -3.84
C GLN A 65 -23.67 17.75 -5.22
N GLY A 66 -24.08 17.14 -6.33
CA GLY A 66 -23.59 17.42 -7.68
C GLY A 66 -22.43 16.54 -8.12
N CYS A 67 -21.95 16.72 -9.36
CA CYS A 67 -20.85 15.94 -9.92
C CYS A 67 -19.50 16.52 -9.50
N PRO A 68 -18.45 15.70 -9.38
CA PRO A 68 -17.11 16.21 -9.12
C PRO A 68 -16.70 17.24 -10.18
N PRO A 69 -16.32 18.45 -9.77
CA PRO A 69 -15.96 19.51 -10.71
C PRO A 69 -14.64 19.17 -11.40
N ARG A 70 -14.52 19.58 -12.67
CA ARG A 70 -13.24 19.62 -13.37
C ARG A 70 -12.49 20.88 -12.97
N PHE A 71 -11.21 20.74 -12.64
CA PHE A 71 -10.36 21.89 -12.31
C PHE A 71 -8.95 21.73 -12.87
N TRP A 72 -8.25 22.86 -12.99
CA TRP A 72 -6.87 22.88 -13.47
C TRP A 72 -5.94 22.31 -12.40
N ALA A 73 -5.41 21.12 -12.65
CA ALA A 73 -4.47 20.44 -11.78
C ALA A 73 -3.10 20.26 -12.46
N PRO A 74 -1.99 20.33 -11.71
CA PRO A 74 -0.67 19.96 -12.19
C PRO A 74 -0.61 18.54 -12.78
N VAL A 75 -0.10 18.43 -14.02
CA VAL A 75 0.17 17.15 -14.70
C VAL A 75 1.65 16.91 -14.91
N SER A 76 2.47 17.96 -14.93
CA SER A 76 3.92 17.87 -14.97
C SER A 76 4.58 19.09 -14.31
N ILE A 77 5.82 18.91 -13.87
CA ILE A 77 6.69 19.96 -13.34
C ILE A 77 8.11 19.72 -13.89
N ALA A 78 8.79 20.79 -14.29
CA ALA A 78 10.14 20.77 -14.84
C ALA A 78 10.99 21.92 -14.30
N GLY A 79 12.32 21.79 -14.37
CA GLY A 79 13.24 22.82 -13.85
C GLY A 79 13.19 22.94 -12.33
N VAL A 80 13.07 21.81 -11.61
CA VAL A 80 12.92 21.84 -10.13
C VAL A 80 14.22 22.21 -9.41
N GLU A 81 15.38 21.96 -10.02
CA GLU A 81 16.67 22.13 -9.37
C GLU A 81 17.01 23.60 -9.12
N HIS A 82 16.75 24.47 -10.12
CA HIS A 82 17.10 25.89 -10.08
C HIS A 82 15.89 26.77 -10.44
N GLY A 83 15.78 27.95 -9.82
CA GLY A 83 14.76 28.94 -10.14
C GLY A 83 13.33 28.57 -9.70
N ASP A 84 12.32 29.16 -10.36
CA ASP A 84 10.91 28.84 -10.16
C ASP A 84 10.47 27.76 -11.16
N PRO A 85 10.08 26.55 -10.70
CA PRO A 85 9.78 25.43 -11.61
C PRO A 85 8.62 25.72 -12.55
N ARG A 86 8.69 25.24 -13.78
CA ARG A 86 7.59 25.34 -14.74
C ARG A 86 6.62 24.18 -14.55
N VAL A 87 5.34 24.50 -14.40
CA VAL A 87 4.25 23.55 -14.18
C VAL A 87 3.31 23.58 -15.37
N SER A 88 2.96 22.39 -15.88
CA SER A 88 1.87 22.25 -16.86
C SER A 88 0.61 21.77 -16.16
N LEU A 89 -0.53 22.36 -16.53
CA LEU A 89 -1.84 22.09 -15.94
C LEU A 89 -2.77 21.42 -16.96
N CYS A 90 -3.70 20.62 -16.46
CA CYS A 90 -4.81 20.07 -17.24
C CYS A 90 -6.12 20.14 -16.45
N LYS A 91 -7.25 20.32 -17.14
CA LYS A 91 -8.57 20.15 -16.53
C LYS A 91 -8.89 18.66 -16.41
N LEU A 92 -8.59 18.07 -15.27
CA LEU A 92 -8.80 16.63 -15.05
C LEU A 92 -10.30 16.28 -14.94
N ALA A 93 -10.67 15.14 -15.53
CA ALA A 93 -12.02 14.57 -15.54
C ALA A 93 -12.25 13.66 -14.33
N PHE A 94 -12.20 14.23 -13.11
CA PHE A 94 -12.43 13.45 -11.89
C PHE A 94 -13.81 12.77 -11.88
N ASP A 95 -14.79 13.36 -12.56
CA ASP A 95 -16.12 12.80 -12.81
C ASP A 95 -16.07 11.44 -13.53
N THR A 96 -15.13 11.24 -14.45
CA THR A 96 -14.93 9.95 -15.12
C THR A 96 -14.29 8.94 -14.17
N TYR A 97 -13.41 9.42 -13.28
CA TYR A 97 -12.64 8.56 -12.39
C TYR A 97 -13.53 7.92 -11.32
N TRP A 98 -14.35 8.69 -10.61
CA TRP A 98 -15.19 8.12 -9.54
C TRP A 98 -16.28 7.17 -10.06
N ARG A 99 -16.83 7.44 -11.26
CA ARG A 99 -17.85 6.58 -11.87
C ARG A 99 -17.31 5.19 -12.14
N ASP A 100 -16.05 5.07 -12.55
CA ASP A 100 -15.44 3.78 -12.83
C ASP A 100 -13.91 3.81 -12.68
N PRO A 101 -13.41 3.71 -11.44
CA PRO A 101 -11.99 3.82 -11.17
C PRO A 101 -11.14 2.78 -11.93
N SER A 102 -11.74 1.62 -12.23
CA SER A 102 -11.09 0.53 -12.96
C SER A 102 -10.75 0.87 -14.43
N LYS A 103 -11.43 1.87 -15.02
CA LYS A 103 -11.17 2.35 -16.38
C LYS A 103 -9.99 3.31 -16.46
N THR A 104 -9.76 4.10 -15.41
CA THR A 104 -8.63 5.05 -15.32
C THR A 104 -7.76 4.81 -14.08
N PRO A 105 -7.20 3.59 -13.89
CA PRO A 105 -6.58 3.17 -12.62
C PRO A 105 -5.24 3.83 -12.31
N MET A 106 -4.66 4.55 -13.28
CA MET A 106 -3.43 5.32 -13.14
C MET A 106 -3.63 6.74 -13.68
N PHE A 107 -2.83 7.68 -13.21
CA PHE A 107 -2.89 9.08 -13.59
C PHE A 107 -2.69 9.29 -15.09
N ARG A 108 -1.87 8.48 -15.76
CA ARG A 108 -1.76 8.46 -17.22
C ARG A 108 -3.11 8.19 -17.89
N ASP A 109 -3.87 7.25 -17.34
CA ASP A 109 -5.16 6.83 -17.90
C ASP A 109 -6.18 7.96 -17.69
N LEU A 110 -6.18 8.58 -16.50
CA LEU A 110 -7.00 9.76 -16.21
C LEU A 110 -6.64 10.97 -17.08
N ALA A 111 -5.34 11.26 -17.25
CA ALA A 111 -4.87 12.36 -18.10
C ALA A 111 -5.24 12.14 -19.57
N SER A 112 -5.16 10.89 -20.04
CA SER A 112 -5.62 10.50 -21.38
C SER A 112 -7.13 10.70 -21.53
N ALA A 113 -7.94 10.20 -20.59
CA ALA A 113 -9.39 10.41 -20.57
C ALA A 113 -9.77 11.90 -20.46
N SER A 114 -8.94 12.69 -19.78
CA SER A 114 -9.11 14.14 -19.64
C SER A 114 -8.72 14.93 -20.89
N ARG A 115 -8.15 14.27 -21.92
CA ARG A 115 -7.62 14.89 -23.14
C ARG A 115 -6.57 15.96 -22.85
N CYS A 116 -5.66 15.66 -21.92
CA CYS A 116 -4.56 16.56 -21.56
C CYS A 116 -3.57 16.71 -22.74
N GLY A 117 -3.83 17.66 -23.64
CA GLY A 117 -2.95 18.09 -24.75
C GLY A 117 -2.07 19.30 -24.38
N ARG A 118 -1.80 20.23 -25.33
CA ARG A 118 -1.10 21.50 -25.08
C ARG A 118 -1.90 22.35 -24.06
N GLY A 119 -1.60 22.19 -22.78
CA GLY A 119 -2.35 22.77 -21.66
C GLY A 119 -1.86 24.17 -21.24
N ARG A 120 -2.58 24.75 -20.27
CA ARG A 120 -2.16 25.95 -19.52
C ARG A 120 -0.85 25.63 -18.79
N ALA A 121 0.11 26.54 -18.83
CA ALA A 121 1.36 26.40 -18.08
C ALA A 121 1.71 27.72 -17.38
N GLY A 122 2.51 27.65 -16.34
CA GLY A 122 3.01 28.79 -15.59
C GLY A 122 4.17 28.37 -14.69
N THR A 123 4.78 29.30 -13.99
CA THR A 123 5.74 28.96 -12.94
C THR A 123 5.01 28.61 -11.64
N LEU A 124 5.63 27.80 -10.78
CA LEU A 124 5.01 27.29 -9.57
C LEU A 124 4.55 28.41 -8.64
N ASN A 125 5.40 29.41 -8.39
CA ASN A 125 5.03 30.52 -7.50
C ASN A 125 3.91 31.36 -8.09
N THR A 126 3.93 31.68 -9.39
CA THR A 126 2.85 32.45 -10.01
C THR A 126 1.51 31.73 -9.95
N LEU A 127 1.49 30.43 -10.20
CA LEU A 127 0.26 29.63 -10.12
C LEU A 127 -0.25 29.52 -8.68
N TYR A 128 0.66 29.34 -7.72
CA TYR A 128 0.31 29.29 -6.30
C TYR A 128 -0.28 30.62 -5.80
N GLU A 129 0.30 31.75 -6.20
CA GLU A 129 -0.24 33.06 -5.86
C GLU A 129 -1.56 33.37 -6.60
N ASP A 130 -1.76 32.92 -7.84
CA ASP A 130 -3.05 33.00 -8.54
C ASP A 130 -4.15 32.24 -7.77
N MET A 131 -3.85 31.03 -7.28
CA MET A 131 -4.76 30.25 -6.44
C MET A 131 -5.13 31.00 -5.16
N ARG A 132 -4.14 31.61 -4.48
CA ARG A 132 -4.37 32.40 -3.25
C ARG A 132 -5.20 33.65 -3.51
N LYS A 133 -4.91 34.40 -4.59
CA LYS A 133 -5.68 35.60 -4.99
C LYS A 133 -7.13 35.28 -5.31
N LYS A 134 -7.40 34.10 -5.83
CA LYS A 134 -8.76 33.59 -6.09
C LYS A 134 -9.45 33.03 -4.84
N ASN A 135 -8.81 33.11 -3.67
CA ASN A 135 -9.31 32.57 -2.40
C ASN A 135 -9.68 31.08 -2.47
N ILE A 136 -8.99 30.30 -3.32
CA ILE A 136 -9.19 28.86 -3.41
C ILE A 136 -8.47 28.23 -2.23
N LYS A 137 -9.22 27.56 -1.36
CA LYS A 137 -8.67 26.82 -0.22
C LYS A 137 -8.30 25.40 -0.67
N PRO A 138 -7.01 25.06 -0.79
CA PRO A 138 -6.63 23.74 -1.26
C PRO A 138 -6.94 22.67 -0.20
N VAL A 139 -7.44 21.52 -0.66
CA VAL A 139 -7.60 20.34 0.18
C VAL A 139 -6.22 19.84 0.58
N LYS A 140 -5.96 19.72 1.89
CA LYS A 140 -4.71 19.15 2.39
C LYS A 140 -4.68 17.64 2.15
N PRO A 141 -3.49 17.02 1.99
CA PRO A 141 -3.40 15.56 1.88
C PRO A 141 -4.06 14.86 3.07
N SER A 142 -5.07 14.06 2.78
CA SER A 142 -5.77 13.20 3.72
C SER A 142 -5.07 11.85 3.89
N GLY A 143 -4.23 11.46 2.93
CA GLY A 143 -3.40 10.28 3.09
C GLY A 143 -2.47 9.99 1.92
N PHE A 144 -1.36 9.34 2.23
CA PHE A 144 -0.42 8.82 1.25
C PHE A 144 -0.43 7.29 1.20
N VAL A 145 -0.41 6.72 0.01
CA VAL A 145 -0.37 5.27 -0.22
C VAL A 145 0.92 4.92 -0.94
N PHE A 146 1.82 4.28 -0.21
CA PHE A 146 3.05 3.66 -0.66
C PHE A 146 2.87 2.15 -0.80
N HIS A 147 3.80 1.47 -1.48
CA HIS A 147 3.67 0.03 -1.68
C HIS A 147 4.95 -0.65 -2.15
N GLU A 148 5.09 -1.95 -1.86
CA GLU A 148 6.23 -2.79 -2.25
C GLU A 148 6.35 -2.98 -3.78
N SER A 149 5.25 -2.80 -4.53
CA SER A 149 5.07 -3.00 -6.00
C SER A 149 4.32 -4.29 -6.34
N ARG A 150 3.31 -4.17 -7.22
CA ARG A 150 2.45 -5.30 -7.67
C ARG A 150 1.66 -6.00 -6.54
N VAL A 151 1.53 -5.34 -5.40
CA VAL A 151 0.83 -5.79 -4.18
C VAL A 151 -0.59 -5.25 -4.03
N GLY A 152 -1.30 -4.99 -5.13
CA GLY A 152 -2.69 -4.52 -5.04
C GLY A 152 -2.89 -3.05 -4.68
N SER A 153 -1.86 -2.20 -4.64
CA SER A 153 -2.00 -0.76 -4.35
C SER A 153 -2.93 0.03 -5.29
N THR A 154 -3.21 -0.48 -6.49
CA THR A 154 -4.23 0.08 -7.39
C THR A 154 -5.65 -0.18 -6.89
N LEU A 155 -5.90 -1.31 -6.20
CA LEU A 155 -7.18 -1.59 -5.54
C LEU A 155 -7.49 -0.50 -4.51
N VAL A 156 -6.52 -0.19 -3.65
CA VAL A 156 -6.64 0.88 -2.64
C VAL A 156 -7.00 2.21 -3.29
N ALA A 157 -6.27 2.61 -4.35
CA ALA A 157 -6.55 3.85 -5.06
C ALA A 157 -7.94 3.86 -5.73
N ASN A 158 -8.39 2.73 -6.27
CA ASN A 158 -9.71 2.61 -6.88
C ASN A 158 -10.83 2.70 -5.84
N MET A 159 -10.66 2.05 -4.68
CA MET A 159 -11.61 2.13 -3.57
C MET A 159 -11.72 3.56 -3.04
N LEU A 160 -10.59 4.25 -2.84
CA LEU A 160 -10.58 5.68 -2.46
C LEU A 160 -11.24 6.56 -3.52
N ALA A 161 -11.02 6.27 -4.80
CA ALA A 161 -11.56 7.06 -5.92
C ALA A 161 -13.05 6.82 -6.16
N ALA A 162 -13.62 5.70 -5.66
CA ALA A 162 -15.05 5.41 -5.78
C ALA A 162 -15.92 6.35 -4.94
N VAL A 163 -15.31 7.10 -4.02
CA VAL A 163 -15.94 8.17 -3.24
C VAL A 163 -15.80 9.49 -4.01
N PRO A 164 -16.90 10.13 -4.43
CA PRO A 164 -16.85 11.24 -5.37
C PRO A 164 -16.21 12.50 -4.76
N THR A 165 -16.28 12.69 -3.45
CA THR A 165 -15.65 13.82 -2.73
C THR A 165 -14.14 13.68 -2.56
N ASN A 166 -13.56 12.54 -2.96
CA ASN A 166 -12.12 12.30 -2.87
C ASN A 166 -11.41 12.71 -4.17
N ILE A 167 -10.35 13.52 -4.04
CA ILE A 167 -9.36 13.70 -5.10
C ILE A 167 -8.31 12.61 -4.94
N VAL A 168 -8.18 11.72 -5.92
CA VAL A 168 -7.18 10.64 -5.88
C VAL A 168 -6.20 10.77 -7.03
N TYR A 169 -4.91 10.91 -6.69
CA TYR A 169 -3.81 10.87 -7.65
C TYR A 169 -3.10 9.52 -7.58
N SER A 170 -3.43 8.60 -8.49
CA SER A 170 -2.79 7.28 -8.60
C SER A 170 -1.59 7.32 -9.55
N GLU A 171 -0.37 7.30 -9.02
CA GLU A 171 0.90 7.37 -9.76
C GLU A 171 1.06 8.66 -10.57
N SER A 172 0.67 9.81 -10.00
CA SER A 172 0.89 11.12 -10.65
C SER A 172 2.38 11.46 -10.74
N ALA A 173 2.78 12.00 -11.89
CA ALA A 173 4.18 12.33 -12.19
C ALA A 173 4.77 13.53 -11.42
N PRO A 174 4.00 14.59 -11.07
CA PRO A 174 4.60 15.81 -10.52
C PRO A 174 5.35 15.62 -9.20
N PRO A 175 4.81 14.98 -8.14
CA PRO A 175 5.56 14.86 -6.89
C PRO A 175 6.84 14.02 -7.02
N PRO A 176 6.85 12.83 -7.68
CA PRO A 176 8.09 12.10 -7.95
C PRO A 176 9.12 12.89 -8.75
N ALA A 177 8.70 13.77 -9.66
CA ALA A 177 9.64 14.62 -10.39
C ALA A 177 10.41 15.57 -9.47
N VAL A 178 9.75 16.16 -8.46
CA VAL A 178 10.42 16.97 -7.43
C VAL A 178 11.37 16.11 -6.61
N LEU A 179 10.92 14.94 -6.14
CA LEU A 179 11.72 14.05 -5.30
C LEU A 179 12.99 13.55 -6.02
N ASN A 180 12.89 13.22 -7.30
CA ASN A 180 13.96 12.60 -8.08
C ASN A 180 14.90 13.60 -8.76
N HIS A 181 14.43 14.79 -9.13
CA HIS A 181 15.22 15.76 -9.89
C HIS A 181 15.72 16.95 -9.05
N CYS A 182 15.27 17.10 -7.80
CA CYS A 182 15.81 18.09 -6.86
C CYS A 182 16.91 17.43 -6.00
N ARG A 183 17.99 16.96 -6.64
CA ARG A 183 19.05 16.17 -5.97
C ARG A 183 20.03 17.04 -5.18
N SER A 184 20.38 18.20 -5.72
CA SER A 184 21.26 19.20 -5.08
C SER A 184 20.49 20.23 -4.25
N CYS A 185 19.16 20.17 -4.25
CA CYS A 185 18.32 21.12 -3.51
C CYS A 185 18.47 20.98 -2.01
N SER A 186 18.42 22.12 -1.31
CA SER A 186 18.24 22.12 0.15
C SER A 186 16.91 21.45 0.54
N LYS A 187 16.86 20.87 1.74
CA LYS A 187 15.63 20.30 2.31
C LYS A 187 14.48 21.31 2.27
N GLN A 188 14.75 22.56 2.66
CA GLN A 188 13.76 23.63 2.67
C GLN A 188 13.16 23.91 1.29
N ARG A 189 14.00 23.99 0.24
CA ARG A 189 13.52 24.21 -1.13
C ARG A 189 12.66 23.05 -1.61
N LYS A 190 13.08 21.81 -1.34
CA LYS A 190 12.32 20.62 -1.72
C LYS A 190 10.96 20.60 -1.02
N THR A 191 10.91 20.91 0.27
CA THR A 191 9.68 21.04 1.05
C THR A 191 8.76 22.13 0.50
N ASP A 192 9.28 23.32 0.22
CA ASP A 192 8.50 24.44 -0.34
C ASP A 192 7.87 24.09 -1.69
N ILE A 193 8.65 23.48 -2.60
CA ILE A 193 8.15 23.04 -3.91
C ILE A 193 7.05 21.99 -3.74
N LEU A 194 7.26 20.99 -2.87
CA LEU A 194 6.25 19.94 -2.61
C LEU A 194 4.96 20.52 -2.03
N GLN A 195 5.05 21.42 -1.05
CA GLN A 195 3.91 22.06 -0.41
C GLN A 195 3.09 22.87 -1.40
N LYS A 196 3.71 23.73 -2.21
CA LYS A 196 3.04 24.52 -3.24
C LYS A 196 2.43 23.64 -4.33
N LEU A 197 3.18 22.64 -4.79
CA LEU A 197 2.72 21.72 -5.83
C LEU A 197 1.48 20.94 -5.38
N ILE A 198 1.52 20.34 -4.20
CA ILE A 198 0.40 19.56 -3.67
C ILE A 198 -0.79 20.46 -3.34
N ALA A 199 -0.57 21.69 -2.87
CA ALA A 199 -1.64 22.68 -2.72
C ALA A 199 -2.36 22.94 -4.05
N LEU A 200 -1.61 23.14 -5.14
CA LEU A 200 -2.20 23.28 -6.49
C LEU A 200 -2.94 22.01 -6.95
N MET A 201 -2.46 20.82 -6.57
CA MET A 201 -3.13 19.56 -6.88
C MET A 201 -4.42 19.36 -6.07
N GLY A 202 -4.53 19.98 -4.90
CA GLY A 202 -5.74 20.03 -4.06
C GLY A 202 -6.64 21.25 -4.30
N ALA A 203 -6.32 22.11 -5.27
CA ALA A 203 -7.00 23.40 -5.52
C ALA A 203 -8.35 23.26 -6.25
N SER A 204 -9.23 22.40 -5.73
CA SER A 204 -10.62 22.32 -6.19
C SER A 204 -11.31 23.67 -5.98
N PRO A 205 -11.91 24.30 -7.02
CA PRO A 205 -12.52 25.63 -6.92
C PRO A 205 -13.85 25.64 -6.16
N THR A 206 -14.35 24.48 -5.77
CA THR A 206 -15.55 24.32 -4.95
C THR A 206 -15.22 23.53 -3.69
N ASN A 207 -16.04 23.68 -2.65
CA ASN A 207 -15.95 22.88 -1.42
C ASN A 207 -16.45 21.42 -1.62
N TYR A 208 -16.61 20.97 -2.87
CA TYR A 208 -17.08 19.64 -3.20
C TYR A 208 -16.10 18.54 -2.75
N HIS A 209 -14.82 18.75 -3.03
CA HIS A 209 -13.79 17.80 -2.65
C HIS A 209 -13.34 18.08 -1.22
N THR A 210 -13.39 17.06 -0.37
CA THR A 210 -13.06 17.17 1.06
C THR A 210 -11.80 16.40 1.43
N HIS A 211 -11.38 15.44 0.59
CA HIS A 211 -10.19 14.64 0.83
C HIS A 211 -9.26 14.59 -0.38
N LEU A 212 -7.95 14.47 -0.11
CA LEU A 212 -6.91 14.40 -1.12
C LEU A 212 -5.96 13.22 -0.82
N PHE A 213 -5.91 12.25 -1.73
CA PHE A 213 -5.07 11.06 -1.59
C PHE A 213 -4.06 10.96 -2.73
N PHE A 214 -2.85 10.51 -2.39
CA PHE A 214 -1.83 10.17 -3.37
C PHE A 214 -1.43 8.72 -3.21
N LYS A 215 -1.60 7.93 -4.26
CA LYS A 215 -0.95 6.62 -4.35
C LYS A 215 0.30 6.77 -5.20
N PHE A 216 1.47 6.69 -4.59
CA PHE A 216 2.74 6.91 -5.30
C PHE A 216 3.17 5.67 -6.09
N GLN A 217 4.13 5.86 -7.00
CA GLN A 217 4.85 4.73 -7.58
C GLN A 217 5.77 4.10 -6.54
N SER A 218 6.04 2.80 -6.64
CA SER A 218 6.92 2.11 -5.67
C SER A 218 8.32 2.70 -5.60
N ALA A 219 8.86 3.22 -6.71
CA ALA A 219 10.17 3.87 -6.74
C ALA A 219 10.24 5.15 -5.86
N THR A 220 9.10 5.69 -5.42
CA THR A 220 9.03 6.84 -4.50
C THR A 220 9.24 6.45 -3.04
N VAL A 221 9.09 5.16 -2.68
CA VAL A 221 9.17 4.68 -1.29
C VAL A 221 10.46 5.07 -0.56
N PRO A 222 11.67 5.04 -1.17
CA PRO A 222 12.88 5.52 -0.49
C PRO A 222 12.85 7.02 -0.10
N ASN A 223 11.91 7.79 -0.66
CA ASN A 223 11.74 9.22 -0.39
C ASN A 223 10.55 9.52 0.54
N ILE A 224 9.97 8.53 1.24
CA ILE A 224 8.85 8.75 2.18
C ILE A 224 9.16 9.89 3.14
N ARG A 225 10.36 9.91 3.76
CA ARG A 225 10.75 10.95 4.72
C ARG A 225 10.68 12.36 4.14
N SER A 226 11.03 12.57 2.86
CA SER A 226 10.91 13.90 2.25
C SER A 226 9.45 14.36 2.07
N LEU A 227 8.52 13.42 1.91
CA LEU A 227 7.09 13.74 1.90
C LEU A 227 6.57 14.01 3.31
N LEU A 228 6.99 13.21 4.31
CA LEU A 228 6.60 13.43 5.71
C LEU A 228 7.20 14.73 6.28
N ASP A 229 8.41 15.11 5.87
CA ASP A 229 9.01 16.40 6.19
C ASP A 229 8.16 17.57 5.66
N ALA A 230 7.53 17.40 4.49
CA ALA A 230 6.68 18.42 3.89
C ALA A 230 5.24 18.40 4.44
N PHE A 231 4.77 17.24 4.91
CA PHE A 231 3.41 17.01 5.39
C PHE A 231 3.42 16.10 6.64
N PRO A 232 3.90 16.61 7.79
CA PRO A 232 4.12 15.81 9.00
C PRO A 232 2.82 15.24 9.58
N GLU A 233 1.69 15.91 9.36
CA GLU A 233 0.38 15.48 9.86
C GLU A 233 -0.35 14.51 8.93
N THR A 234 0.20 14.17 7.76
CA THR A 234 -0.49 13.32 6.79
C THR A 234 -0.30 11.84 7.14
N PRO A 235 -1.38 11.08 7.42
CA PRO A 235 -1.28 9.64 7.63
C PRO A 235 -0.86 8.94 6.34
N TRP A 236 -0.15 7.83 6.47
CA TRP A 236 0.31 7.09 5.30
C TRP A 236 0.19 5.58 5.49
N LEU A 237 0.05 4.91 4.36
CA LEU A 237 -0.13 3.47 4.25
C LEU A 237 1.01 2.90 3.42
N PHE A 238 1.58 1.76 3.80
CA PHE A 238 2.44 0.96 2.95
C PHE A 238 1.84 -0.44 2.77
N VAL A 239 1.45 -0.75 1.53
CA VAL A 239 0.90 -2.06 1.20
C VAL A 239 2.03 -3.01 0.81
N TYR A 240 2.00 -4.22 1.35
CA TYR A 240 2.91 -5.32 1.01
C TYR A 240 2.11 -6.62 0.82
N ARG A 241 2.76 -7.69 0.37
CA ARG A 241 2.12 -8.98 0.07
C ARG A 241 3.14 -10.10 0.23
N ASP A 242 2.66 -11.32 0.36
CA ASP A 242 3.48 -12.53 0.33
C ASP A 242 4.66 -12.43 -0.66
N PRO A 243 5.91 -12.68 -0.19
CA PRO A 243 7.11 -12.52 -1.00
C PRO A 243 7.11 -13.31 -2.32
N VAL A 244 6.68 -14.58 -2.30
CA VAL A 244 6.67 -15.45 -3.48
C VAL A 244 5.64 -14.94 -4.49
N GLN A 245 4.42 -14.63 -4.03
CA GLN A 245 3.36 -14.11 -4.89
C GLN A 245 3.73 -12.76 -5.52
N THR A 246 4.44 -11.89 -4.77
CA THR A 246 4.94 -10.62 -5.28
C THR A 246 6.01 -10.82 -6.36
N MET A 247 6.99 -11.69 -6.11
CA MET A 247 8.03 -12.02 -7.10
C MET A 247 7.44 -12.63 -8.38
N MET A 248 6.48 -13.56 -8.25
CA MET A 248 5.76 -14.12 -9.40
C MET A 248 4.99 -13.05 -10.18
N SER A 249 4.43 -12.06 -9.49
CA SER A 249 3.74 -10.93 -10.14
C SER A 249 4.68 -9.98 -10.88
N HIS A 250 5.95 -9.94 -10.47
CA HIS A 250 7.01 -9.19 -11.15
C HIS A 250 7.51 -9.94 -12.39
N PHE A 251 7.72 -11.25 -12.31
CA PHE A 251 8.24 -12.07 -13.41
C PHE A 251 7.19 -12.67 -14.35
N LYS A 252 5.93 -12.23 -14.24
CA LYS A 252 4.82 -12.70 -15.11
C LYS A 252 5.09 -12.61 -16.63
N ASN A 253 6.00 -11.73 -17.05
CA ASN A 253 6.37 -11.51 -18.46
C ASN A 253 7.80 -12.01 -18.75
N GLY A 254 8.29 -12.96 -17.96
CA GLY A 254 9.66 -13.47 -18.02
C GLY A 254 10.56 -12.87 -16.95
N VAL A 255 11.52 -13.68 -16.50
CA VAL A 255 12.44 -13.38 -15.40
C VAL A 255 13.30 -12.13 -15.69
N GLY A 256 13.70 -11.90 -16.94
CA GLY A 256 14.47 -10.71 -17.34
C GLY A 256 13.68 -9.40 -17.42
N ASN A 257 12.34 -9.46 -17.36
CA ASN A 257 11.46 -8.31 -17.65
C ASN A 257 10.75 -7.75 -16.40
N GLY A 258 11.15 -8.20 -15.21
CA GLY A 258 10.54 -7.79 -13.96
C GLY A 258 10.67 -6.28 -13.70
N PRO A 259 9.61 -5.56 -13.28
CA PRO A 259 9.70 -4.14 -12.94
C PRO A 259 10.75 -3.81 -11.86
N CYS A 260 11.03 -4.76 -10.97
CA CYS A 260 12.07 -4.67 -9.93
C CYS A 260 13.49 -4.60 -10.51
N LEU A 261 13.69 -5.00 -11.76
CA LEU A 261 15.01 -5.01 -12.40
C LEU A 261 15.37 -3.67 -13.06
N ARG A 262 14.45 -2.68 -13.07
CA ARG A 262 14.68 -1.39 -13.76
C ARG A 262 15.92 -0.66 -13.28
N GLN A 263 16.26 -0.79 -12.00
CA GLN A 263 17.44 -0.16 -11.41
C GLN A 263 18.66 -1.10 -11.37
N ARG A 264 18.58 -2.29 -11.96
CA ARG A 264 19.66 -3.30 -11.87
C ARG A 264 20.98 -2.84 -12.46
N ARG A 265 20.97 -1.98 -13.48
CA ARG A 265 22.19 -1.41 -14.06
C ARG A 265 22.85 -0.35 -13.17
N SER A 266 22.10 0.27 -12.27
CA SER A 266 22.59 1.24 -11.29
C SER A 266 21.91 0.99 -9.93
N PRO A 267 22.29 -0.10 -9.23
CA PRO A 267 21.64 -0.52 -8.00
C PRO A 267 21.71 0.56 -6.90
N PRO A 268 20.61 0.83 -6.18
CA PRO A 268 20.65 1.71 -5.02
C PRO A 268 21.59 1.17 -3.93
N PRO A 269 22.27 2.03 -3.16
CA PRO A 269 23.15 1.60 -2.05
C PRO A 269 22.46 0.64 -1.06
N ALA A 270 21.19 0.89 -0.73
CA ALA A 270 20.42 0.02 0.15
C ALA A 270 20.19 -1.38 -0.45
N THR A 271 19.96 -1.49 -1.75
CA THR A 271 19.86 -2.79 -2.44
C THR A 271 21.20 -3.51 -2.47
N ILE A 272 22.32 -2.80 -2.69
CA ILE A 272 23.68 -3.37 -2.62
C ILE A 272 23.95 -3.94 -1.23
N LYS A 273 23.58 -3.19 -0.17
CA LYS A 273 23.71 -3.62 1.22
C LYS A 273 22.91 -4.89 1.53
N ILE A 274 21.64 -4.96 1.09
CA ILE A 274 20.79 -6.15 1.30
C ILE A 274 21.36 -7.37 0.56
N LEU A 275 21.89 -7.18 -0.66
CA LEU A 275 22.56 -8.25 -1.41
C LEU A 275 23.90 -8.67 -0.79
N LYS A 276 24.43 -7.90 0.18
CA LYS A 276 25.79 -8.03 0.71
C LYS A 276 26.85 -8.04 -0.41
N ALA A 277 26.62 -7.24 -1.45
CA ALA A 277 27.52 -7.14 -2.58
C ALA A 277 28.63 -6.11 -2.32
N GLU A 278 29.86 -6.42 -2.70
CA GLU A 278 31.03 -5.55 -2.51
C GLU A 278 30.96 -4.25 -3.32
N SER A 279 30.20 -4.25 -4.42
CA SER A 279 30.08 -3.09 -5.31
C SER A 279 28.78 -3.12 -6.11
N ALA A 280 28.42 -1.97 -6.68
CA ALA A 280 27.29 -1.86 -7.61
C ALA A 280 27.43 -2.80 -8.82
N ALA A 281 28.65 -3.00 -9.33
CA ALA A 281 28.92 -3.91 -10.44
C ALA A 281 28.72 -5.38 -10.06
N LYS A 282 29.05 -5.78 -8.82
CA LYS A 282 28.75 -7.14 -8.33
C LYS A 282 27.25 -7.31 -8.10
N ALA A 283 26.58 -6.31 -7.51
CA ALA A 283 25.13 -6.32 -7.31
C ALA A 283 24.36 -6.46 -8.64
N SER A 284 24.76 -5.74 -9.69
CA SER A 284 24.10 -5.80 -11.01
C SER A 284 24.26 -7.16 -11.72
N ARG A 285 25.26 -7.95 -11.35
CA ARG A 285 25.52 -9.30 -11.89
C ARG A 285 24.86 -10.43 -11.09
N THR A 286 24.25 -10.16 -9.95
CA THR A 286 23.46 -11.16 -9.21
C THR A 286 22.31 -11.70 -10.08
N SER A 287 21.75 -12.87 -9.74
CA SER A 287 20.61 -13.41 -10.49
C SER A 287 19.44 -12.40 -10.49
N PRO A 288 18.63 -12.36 -11.56
CA PRO A 288 17.43 -11.51 -11.59
C PRO A 288 16.54 -11.70 -10.35
N GLU A 289 16.37 -12.93 -9.88
CA GLU A 289 15.57 -13.29 -8.73
C GLU A 289 16.14 -12.67 -7.45
N ASN A 290 17.43 -12.85 -7.17
CA ASN A 290 18.07 -12.29 -5.98
C ASN A 290 18.02 -10.76 -6.00
N TYR A 291 18.35 -10.15 -7.15
CA TYR A 291 18.26 -8.70 -7.29
C TYR A 291 16.84 -8.20 -7.06
N CYS A 292 15.84 -8.87 -7.64
CA CYS A 292 14.45 -8.48 -7.52
C CYS A 292 13.98 -8.56 -6.06
N ALA A 293 14.25 -9.68 -5.38
CA ALA A 293 13.91 -9.87 -3.98
C ALA A 293 14.57 -8.81 -3.08
N ALA A 294 15.86 -8.53 -3.29
CA ALA A 294 16.57 -7.49 -2.55
C ALA A 294 16.07 -6.06 -2.85
N HIS A 295 15.66 -5.78 -4.08
CA HIS A 295 15.05 -4.50 -4.44
C HIS A 295 13.70 -4.32 -3.72
N LEU A 296 12.84 -5.35 -3.72
CA LEU A 296 11.56 -5.32 -3.01
C LEU A 296 11.76 -5.16 -1.50
N ALA A 297 12.72 -5.90 -0.93
CA ALA A 297 13.08 -5.80 0.49
C ALA A 297 13.60 -4.40 0.87
N MET A 298 14.29 -3.71 -0.04
CA MET A 298 14.73 -2.33 0.15
C MET A 298 13.53 -1.37 0.26
N LEU A 299 12.48 -1.57 -0.54
CA LEU A 299 11.27 -0.76 -0.45
C LEU A 299 10.58 -0.97 0.90
N THR A 300 10.39 -2.23 1.31
CA THR A 300 9.76 -2.56 2.60
C THR A 300 10.59 -2.09 3.79
N SER A 301 11.93 -2.18 3.72
CA SER A 301 12.83 -1.62 4.72
C SER A 301 12.71 -0.10 4.82
N SER A 302 12.63 0.60 3.68
CA SER A 302 12.47 2.06 3.67
C SER A 302 11.14 2.51 4.31
N ALA A 303 10.07 1.74 4.14
CA ALA A 303 8.79 1.98 4.80
C ALA A 303 8.89 1.71 6.32
N LEU A 304 9.49 0.58 6.73
CA LEU A 304 9.74 0.27 8.14
C LEU A 304 10.57 1.35 8.84
N ASP A 305 11.61 1.86 8.18
CA ASP A 305 12.47 2.92 8.72
C ASP A 305 11.74 4.27 8.84
N ALA A 306 10.70 4.51 8.03
CA ALA A 306 9.83 5.67 8.16
C ALA A 306 8.77 5.47 9.26
N ASP A 307 8.22 4.26 9.39
CA ASP A 307 7.22 3.93 10.40
C ASP A 307 7.79 4.00 11.82
N GLY A 308 9.01 3.52 12.03
CA GLY A 308 9.69 3.62 13.33
C GLY A 308 9.96 5.06 13.80
N SER A 309 9.69 6.07 12.96
CA SER A 309 9.83 7.49 13.30
C SER A 309 8.51 8.23 13.51
N SER A 310 7.36 7.58 13.32
CA SER A 310 6.04 8.22 13.42
C SER A 310 4.89 7.23 13.65
N ASP A 311 3.93 7.63 14.47
CA ASP A 311 2.65 6.95 14.67
C ASP A 311 1.67 7.09 13.47
N ARG A 312 2.04 7.88 12.45
CA ARG A 312 1.20 8.16 11.27
C ARG A 312 1.28 7.10 10.17
N GLY A 313 2.26 6.19 10.25
CA GLY A 313 2.41 5.08 9.31
C GLY A 313 1.50 3.89 9.63
N LEU A 314 1.14 3.13 8.61
CA LEU A 314 0.48 1.84 8.78
C LEU A 314 0.93 0.91 7.66
N LEU A 315 1.41 -0.28 8.02
CA LEU A 315 1.79 -1.31 7.06
C LEU A 315 0.62 -2.28 6.93
N VAL A 316 0.19 -2.60 5.71
CA VAL A 316 -0.96 -3.47 5.47
C VAL A 316 -0.60 -4.61 4.54
N ASP A 317 -0.81 -5.83 5.02
CA ASP A 317 -0.71 -7.05 4.22
C ASP A 317 -1.88 -7.12 3.24
N TYR A 318 -1.58 -7.37 1.97
CA TYR A 318 -2.58 -7.63 0.94
C TYR A 318 -3.57 -8.73 1.34
N ALA A 319 -3.14 -9.72 2.13
CA ALA A 319 -3.99 -10.81 2.56
C ALA A 319 -5.21 -10.39 3.39
N SER A 320 -5.22 -9.18 3.97
CA SER A 320 -6.38 -8.66 4.69
C SER A 320 -7.22 -7.67 3.90
N MET A 321 -6.87 -7.40 2.65
CA MET A 321 -7.65 -6.52 1.77
C MET A 321 -8.72 -7.32 1.00
N PRO A 322 -9.93 -6.75 0.76
CA PRO A 322 -10.29 -5.35 1.03
C PRO A 322 -10.77 -5.07 2.47
N GLY A 323 -11.10 -6.09 3.27
CA GLY A 323 -11.76 -5.92 4.58
C GLY A 323 -11.04 -4.96 5.53
N ALA A 324 -9.71 -5.06 5.63
CA ALA A 324 -8.86 -4.12 6.38
C ALA A 324 -9.06 -2.65 6.00
N LEU A 325 -9.28 -2.36 4.71
CA LEU A 325 -9.47 -1.00 4.23
C LEU A 325 -10.78 -0.42 4.74
N GLU A 326 -11.85 -1.20 4.64
CA GLU A 326 -13.20 -0.81 5.02
C GLU A 326 -13.38 -0.72 6.54
N ALA A 327 -12.84 -1.69 7.28
CA ALA A 327 -13.04 -1.80 8.72
C ALA A 327 -12.11 -0.89 9.55
N TYR A 328 -10.93 -0.55 9.04
CA TYR A 328 -9.91 0.15 9.84
C TYR A 328 -9.24 1.29 9.07
N VAL A 329 -8.66 1.04 7.90
CA VAL A 329 -7.81 2.06 7.24
C VAL A 329 -8.60 3.31 6.90
N PHE A 330 -9.77 3.18 6.28
CA PHE A 330 -10.60 4.33 5.92
C PHE A 330 -11.15 5.03 7.17
N PRO A 331 -11.93 4.39 8.04
CA PRO A 331 -12.57 5.10 9.15
C PRO A 331 -11.60 5.55 10.26
N LYS A 332 -10.59 4.74 10.59
CA LYS A 332 -9.72 4.99 11.76
C LYS A 332 -8.37 5.62 11.38
N HIS A 333 -7.67 5.08 10.37
CA HIS A 333 -6.34 5.55 10.01
C HIS A 333 -6.35 6.84 9.18
N PHE A 334 -7.23 6.91 8.18
CA PHE A 334 -7.38 8.10 7.33
C PHE A 334 -8.50 9.04 7.80
N GLY A 335 -9.30 8.64 8.80
CA GLY A 335 -10.43 9.45 9.28
C GLY A 335 -11.49 9.71 8.21
N LEU A 336 -11.60 8.81 7.21
CA LEU A 336 -12.55 8.88 6.12
C LEU A 336 -13.87 8.22 6.54
N SER A 337 -14.82 9.05 6.98
CA SER A 337 -16.20 8.62 7.26
C SER A 337 -16.98 8.49 5.96
N LEU A 338 -17.45 7.28 5.65
CA LEU A 338 -18.19 7.00 4.43
C LEU A 338 -19.70 7.00 4.70
N ALA A 339 -20.44 7.77 3.91
CA ALA A 339 -21.89 7.61 3.85
C ALA A 339 -22.23 6.18 3.35
N PRO A 340 -23.41 5.62 3.70
CA PRO A 340 -23.77 4.24 3.32
C PRO A 340 -23.63 3.96 1.81
N GLU A 341 -24.00 4.92 0.98
CA GLU A 341 -23.85 4.86 -0.48
C GLU A 341 -22.39 4.86 -0.96
N ASP A 342 -21.50 5.59 -0.28
CA ASP A 342 -20.07 5.60 -0.56
C ASP A 342 -19.40 4.30 -0.12
N ALA A 343 -19.84 3.73 1.00
CA ALA A 343 -19.40 2.42 1.45
C ALA A 343 -19.77 1.35 0.41
N LEU A 344 -20.99 1.37 -0.12
CA LEU A 344 -21.41 0.46 -1.20
C LEU A 344 -20.58 0.65 -2.49
N ARG A 345 -20.33 1.89 -2.91
CA ARG A 345 -19.48 2.19 -4.08
C ARG A 345 -18.05 1.68 -3.90
N THR A 346 -17.49 1.94 -2.73
CA THR A 346 -16.14 1.53 -2.32
C THR A 346 -16.01 0.01 -2.33
N HIS A 347 -16.98 -0.69 -1.73
CA HIS A 347 -17.03 -2.14 -1.71
C HIS A 347 -17.18 -2.73 -3.11
N ALA A 348 -18.07 -2.17 -3.94
CA ALA A 348 -18.23 -2.60 -5.34
C ALA A 348 -16.93 -2.44 -6.16
N ALA A 349 -16.14 -1.38 -5.90
CA ALA A 349 -14.85 -1.19 -6.54
C ALA A 349 -13.81 -2.26 -6.14
N SER A 350 -13.99 -2.93 -4.99
CA SER A 350 -13.11 -4.00 -4.54
C SER A 350 -13.29 -5.30 -5.34
N SER A 351 -14.50 -5.53 -5.87
CA SER A 351 -14.88 -6.76 -6.58
C SER A 351 -14.49 -6.76 -8.07
N VAL A 352 -13.94 -5.66 -8.58
CA VAL A 352 -13.54 -5.51 -9.99
C VAL A 352 -12.03 -5.64 -10.13
N TYR A 353 -11.57 -6.29 -11.20
CA TYR A 353 -10.14 -6.29 -11.51
C TYR A 353 -9.61 -4.85 -11.62
N SER A 354 -8.75 -4.47 -10.68
CA SER A 354 -8.30 -3.08 -10.48
C SER A 354 -7.60 -2.42 -11.68
N LYS A 355 -7.22 -3.20 -12.71
CA LYS A 355 -6.58 -2.70 -13.95
C LYS A 355 -7.35 -3.08 -15.22
N ALA A 356 -8.67 -3.22 -15.11
CA ALA A 356 -9.57 -3.63 -16.18
C ALA A 356 -9.46 -2.79 -17.45
N ARG A 357 -9.31 -1.45 -17.33
CA ARG A 357 -9.26 -0.51 -18.48
C ARG A 357 -10.40 -0.71 -19.49
N GLY A 358 -11.55 -1.22 -19.05
CA GLY A 358 -12.68 -1.54 -19.93
C GLY A 358 -12.43 -2.64 -20.97
N GLY A 359 -11.36 -3.43 -20.88
CA GLY A 359 -11.07 -4.53 -21.83
C GLY A 359 -11.78 -5.84 -21.49
N ARG A 360 -11.55 -6.92 -22.26
CA ARG A 360 -12.09 -8.29 -22.01
C ARG A 360 -11.78 -8.85 -20.60
N LYS A 361 -10.86 -8.23 -19.87
CA LYS A 361 -10.51 -8.53 -18.46
C LYS A 361 -11.25 -7.63 -17.46
N ALA A 362 -12.26 -6.87 -17.88
CA ALA A 362 -13.17 -6.13 -17.02
C ALA A 362 -14.20 -7.05 -16.33
N GLY A 363 -13.76 -8.25 -15.96
CA GLY A 363 -14.54 -9.21 -15.20
C GLY A 363 -14.35 -9.03 -13.69
N ALA A 364 -14.99 -9.93 -12.94
CA ALA A 364 -14.79 -10.07 -11.51
C ALA A 364 -13.29 -10.26 -11.20
N TRP A 365 -12.87 -9.72 -10.07
CA TRP A 365 -11.55 -10.05 -9.54
C TRP A 365 -11.53 -11.54 -9.13
N GLU A 366 -10.47 -12.24 -9.52
CA GLU A 366 -10.22 -13.62 -9.11
C GLU A 366 -8.83 -13.71 -8.47
N SER A 367 -8.73 -14.48 -7.39
CA SER A 367 -7.46 -14.75 -6.72
C SER A 367 -6.57 -15.62 -7.60
N ASP A 368 -5.30 -15.22 -7.76
CA ASP A 368 -4.27 -15.98 -8.47
C ASP A 368 -3.16 -16.49 -7.53
N ASN A 369 -3.42 -16.48 -6.21
CA ASN A 369 -2.44 -16.75 -5.16
C ASN A 369 -1.84 -18.15 -5.27
N GLU A 370 -2.68 -19.19 -5.19
CA GLU A 370 -2.21 -20.57 -5.22
C GLU A 370 -1.52 -20.92 -6.54
N LYS A 371 -2.03 -20.38 -7.65
CA LYS A 371 -1.42 -20.56 -8.97
C LYS A 371 0.00 -20.01 -8.99
N LYS A 372 0.24 -18.85 -8.38
CA LYS A 372 1.58 -18.27 -8.26
C LYS A 372 2.50 -19.13 -7.41
N GLU A 373 2.00 -19.64 -6.28
CA GLU A 373 2.81 -20.47 -5.38
C GLU A 373 3.20 -21.81 -6.00
N ARG A 374 2.24 -22.48 -6.67
CA ARG A 374 2.49 -23.72 -7.40
C ARG A 374 3.47 -23.52 -8.56
N ALA A 375 3.34 -22.41 -9.29
CA ALA A 375 4.20 -22.12 -10.44
C ALA A 375 5.57 -21.50 -10.08
N ALA A 376 5.82 -21.17 -8.81
CA ALA A 376 7.06 -20.54 -8.40
C ALA A 376 8.25 -21.50 -8.47
N THR A 377 9.28 -21.10 -9.20
CA THR A 377 10.52 -21.87 -9.35
C THR A 377 11.29 -21.94 -8.03
N PRO A 378 12.15 -22.96 -7.84
CA PRO A 378 13.02 -23.03 -6.66
C PRO A 378 13.88 -21.77 -6.46
N ALA A 379 14.38 -21.16 -7.56
CA ALA A 379 15.16 -19.93 -7.52
C ALA A 379 14.36 -18.74 -6.97
N ILE A 380 13.09 -18.59 -7.38
CA ILE A 380 12.20 -17.54 -6.84
C ILE A 380 11.92 -17.78 -5.35
N LYS A 381 11.58 -19.02 -4.96
CA LYS A 381 11.31 -19.38 -3.56
C LYS A 381 12.53 -19.11 -2.68
N SER A 382 13.72 -19.50 -3.15
CA SER A 382 14.98 -19.26 -2.43
C SER A 382 15.26 -17.76 -2.29
N ALA A 383 15.18 -16.98 -3.38
CA ALA A 383 15.44 -15.55 -3.34
C ALA A 383 14.44 -14.81 -2.42
N ALA A 384 13.16 -15.18 -2.48
CA ALA A 384 12.11 -14.64 -1.61
C ALA A 384 12.43 -14.92 -0.14
N ALA A 385 12.71 -16.18 0.21
CA ALA A 385 13.04 -16.58 1.57
C ALA A 385 14.29 -15.87 2.11
N THR A 386 15.34 -15.75 1.29
CA THR A 386 16.61 -15.14 1.71
C THR A 386 16.52 -13.63 1.90
N TYR A 387 15.90 -12.91 0.97
CA TYR A 387 16.01 -11.44 0.95
C TYR A 387 14.73 -10.71 1.35
N LEU A 388 13.54 -11.23 1.01
CA LEU A 388 12.28 -10.50 1.13
C LEU A 388 11.43 -10.92 2.33
N GLN A 389 11.43 -12.22 2.66
CA GLN A 389 10.71 -12.76 3.82
C GLN A 389 11.05 -12.06 5.15
N PRO A 390 12.33 -11.72 5.46
CA PRO A 390 12.64 -11.06 6.73
C PRO A 390 11.96 -9.69 6.88
N THR A 391 11.88 -8.91 5.79
CA THR A 391 11.22 -7.59 5.82
C THR A 391 9.70 -7.70 5.82
N PHE A 392 9.15 -8.73 5.17
CA PHE A 392 7.73 -9.05 5.22
C PHE A 392 7.28 -9.34 6.66
N GLU A 393 8.01 -10.21 7.37
CA GLU A 393 7.64 -10.57 8.74
C GLU A 393 7.79 -9.38 9.70
N ARG A 394 8.85 -8.57 9.54
CA ARG A 394 8.99 -7.32 10.31
C ARG A 394 7.84 -6.36 10.08
N ALA A 395 7.37 -6.21 8.83
CA ALA A 395 6.21 -5.38 8.51
C ALA A 395 4.94 -5.90 9.18
N ARG A 396 4.74 -7.22 9.19
CA ARG A 396 3.62 -7.87 9.88
C ARG A 396 3.64 -7.62 11.38
N GLN A 397 4.78 -7.81 12.03
CA GLN A 397 4.94 -7.59 13.46
C GLN A 397 4.76 -6.12 13.87
N ALA A 398 5.23 -5.18 13.04
CA ALA A 398 5.01 -3.75 13.26
C ALA A 398 3.51 -3.39 13.27
N THR A 399 2.72 -3.95 12.33
CA THR A 399 1.27 -3.74 12.29
C THR A 399 0.56 -4.35 13.50
N LEU A 400 0.87 -5.60 13.86
CA LEU A 400 0.27 -6.29 15.01
C LEU A 400 0.48 -5.51 16.32
N SER A 401 1.69 -4.98 16.50
CA SER A 401 2.03 -4.18 17.68
C SER A 401 1.23 -2.89 17.76
N ARG A 402 0.90 -2.28 16.61
CA ARG A 402 0.18 -1.00 16.52
C ARG A 402 -1.32 -1.14 16.70
N THR A 403 -1.91 -2.21 16.18
CA THR A 403 -3.35 -2.45 16.30
C THR A 403 -3.74 -3.14 17.60
N GLY A 404 -2.80 -3.41 18.51
CA GLY A 404 -3.10 -4.06 19.79
C GLY A 404 -3.64 -5.49 19.64
N GLY A 405 -3.35 -6.16 18.51
CA GLY A 405 -3.98 -7.42 18.16
C GLY A 405 -5.42 -7.30 17.64
N ASP A 406 -6.00 -6.10 17.52
CA ASP A 406 -7.27 -5.87 16.80
C ASP A 406 -7.00 -5.97 15.28
N ASP A 407 -6.92 -7.21 14.88
CA ASP A 407 -6.68 -7.83 13.59
C ASP A 407 -7.01 -7.12 12.29
N LEU A 408 -6.11 -6.20 11.89
CA LEU A 408 -5.78 -6.02 10.47
C LEU A 408 -5.22 -7.29 9.79
N VAL A 409 -4.85 -8.32 10.55
CA VAL A 409 -4.28 -9.58 10.04
C VAL A 409 -5.29 -10.73 10.04
N HIS A 410 -6.28 -10.74 10.95
CA HIS A 410 -7.38 -11.72 10.99
C HIS A 410 -8.65 -11.26 10.24
N PHE A 411 -8.68 -10.06 9.63
CA PHE A 411 -9.66 -9.79 8.55
C PHE A 411 -9.52 -10.74 7.34
N ARG A 412 -8.58 -11.69 7.37
CA ARG A 412 -8.58 -12.89 6.51
C ARG A 412 -9.90 -13.65 6.57
N ASP A 413 -10.59 -13.64 7.72
CA ASP A 413 -11.87 -14.34 7.92
C ASP A 413 -13.09 -13.53 7.45
N PHE A 414 -12.87 -12.29 6.98
CA PHE A 414 -13.90 -11.41 6.41
C PHE A 414 -13.74 -11.20 4.90
N ALA A 415 -12.86 -11.97 4.25
CA ALA A 415 -12.94 -12.11 2.80
C ALA A 415 -14.24 -12.87 2.46
N PRO A 416 -15.07 -12.39 1.51
CA PRO A 416 -16.29 -13.08 1.13
C PRO A 416 -16.06 -14.47 0.55
#